data_AF-A0A837AYP8-F1
#
_entry.id   AF-A0A837AYP8-F1
#
_cell.length_a   1.000
_cell.length_b   1.000
_cell.length_c   1.000
_cell.angle_alpha   90.00
_cell.angle_beta   90.00
_cell.angle_gamma   90.00
#
_symmetry.space_group_name_H-M   'P 1'
#
loop_
_entity.id
_entity.type
_entity.pdbx_description
1 polymer ?
#
loop_
_entity_poly.entity_id
_entity_poly.type
_entity_poly.pdbx_seq_one_letter_code
_entity_poly.pdbx_strand_id
1 'polypeptide(L)'
;NLIFQLINWKWTAKIFAILLIFIGGFSSYFVNTLGVIISSDQIQNMVQTDVSEVTDLISLRFVLWTIFFVILPIFLITQVKFKQEKVSRLLLKKVFSLVASFAVVGVLLFTYYVDFAAIFREHRDLKGMISPQNSISSLMSYYHK
;
A
#
# COMPACT_ATOMS: atom_id res chain seq x y z
N ASN A 1 0.80 9.84 2.80
CA ASN A 1 0.19 10.96 3.55
C ASN A 1 -1.27 11.19 3.16
N LEU A 2 -1.56 11.50 1.89
CA LEU A 2 -2.89 11.89 1.39
C LEU A 2 -4.03 10.92 1.76
N ILE A 3 -3.92 9.65 1.37
CA ILE A 3 -4.96 8.62 1.59
C ILE A 3 -5.21 8.39 3.09
N PHE A 4 -4.14 8.29 3.88
CA PHE A 4 -4.24 8.08 5.33
C PHE A 4 -4.95 9.22 6.06
N GLN A 5 -4.85 10.46 5.59
CA GLN A 5 -5.54 11.58 6.25
C GLN A 5 -7.05 11.56 6.08
N LEU A 6 -7.53 11.04 4.94
CA LEU A 6 -8.97 10.87 4.67
C LEU A 6 -9.58 9.75 5.53
N ILE A 7 -8.82 8.69 5.78
CA ILE A 7 -9.31 7.45 6.42
C ILE A 7 -9.08 7.44 7.94
N ASN A 8 -8.14 8.24 8.46
CA ASN A 8 -7.78 8.28 9.88
C ASN A 8 -8.84 8.96 10.76
N TRP A 9 -9.95 8.28 11.03
CA TRP A 9 -10.87 8.52 12.14
C TRP A 9 -10.55 7.55 13.30
N LYS A 10 -10.60 8.02 14.56
CA LYS A 10 -10.01 7.36 15.76
C LYS A 10 -9.96 5.82 15.74
N TRP A 11 -11.09 5.15 15.53
CA TRP A 11 -11.19 3.69 15.60
C TRP A 11 -10.93 3.00 14.26
N THR A 12 -11.41 3.59 13.16
CA THR A 12 -11.19 3.06 11.80
C THR A 12 -9.73 3.15 11.39
N ALA A 13 -9.01 4.19 11.84
CA ALA A 13 -7.60 4.43 11.57
C ALA A 13 -6.71 3.21 11.83
N LYS A 14 -6.88 2.56 12.99
CA LYS A 14 -6.10 1.36 13.35
C LYS A 14 -6.41 0.19 12.41
N ILE A 15 -7.69 -0.09 12.20
CA ILE A 15 -8.13 -1.22 11.37
C ILE A 15 -7.61 -1.04 9.93
N PHE A 16 -7.81 0.14 9.35
CA PHE A 16 -7.31 0.43 8.01
C PHE A 16 -5.79 0.38 7.91
N ALA A 17 -5.06 0.91 8.90
CA ALA A 17 -3.60 0.85 8.88
C ALA A 17 -3.08 -0.60 8.95
N ILE A 18 -3.70 -1.44 9.79
CA ILE A 18 -3.37 -2.87 9.89
C ILE A 18 -3.64 -3.57 8.56
N LEU A 19 -4.83 -3.36 7.95
CA LEU A 19 -5.16 -3.95 6.65
C LEU A 19 -4.20 -3.50 5.54
N LEU A 20 -3.87 -2.21 5.49
CA LEU A 20 -2.94 -1.67 4.49
C LEU A 20 -1.52 -2.19 4.66
N ILE A 21 -1.05 -2.39 5.90
CA ILE A 21 0.26 -3.01 6.15
C ILE A 21 0.24 -4.49 5.81
N PHE A 22 -0.84 -5.19 6.14
CA PHE A 22 -0.97 -6.60 5.79
C PHE A 22 -0.91 -6.79 4.27
N ILE A 23 -1.81 -6.13 3.53
CA ILE A 23 -1.86 -6.21 2.06
C ILE A 23 -0.57 -5.66 1.46
N GLY A 24 -0.12 -4.49 1.93
CA GLY A 24 1.06 -3.80 1.40
C GLY A 24 2.35 -4.54 1.66
N GLY A 25 2.53 -5.10 2.85
CA GLY A 25 3.75 -5.81 3.23
C GLY A 25 3.91 -7.14 2.48
N PHE A 26 2.84 -7.90 2.31
CA PHE A 26 2.89 -9.13 1.49
C PHE A 26 3.03 -8.82 0.01
N SER A 27 2.22 -7.91 -0.54
CA SER A 27 2.36 -7.52 -1.95
C SER A 27 3.77 -6.99 -2.26
N SER A 28 4.35 -6.21 -1.35
CA SER A 28 5.73 -5.73 -1.49
C SER A 28 6.75 -6.87 -1.44
N TYR A 29 6.53 -7.91 -0.64
CA TYR A 29 7.40 -9.09 -0.66
C TYR A 29 7.39 -9.75 -2.03
N PHE A 30 6.20 -10.06 -2.54
CA PHE A 30 6.03 -10.76 -3.82
C PHE A 30 6.58 -9.95 -5.00
N VAL A 31 6.34 -8.63 -5.01
CA VAL A 31 6.88 -7.74 -6.04
C VAL A 31 8.41 -7.63 -5.92
N ASN A 32 8.96 -7.31 -4.74
CA ASN A 32 10.39 -6.99 -4.61
C ASN A 32 11.30 -8.22 -4.54
N THR A 33 10.80 -9.34 -4.03
CA THR A 33 11.61 -10.56 -3.83
C THR A 33 11.39 -11.56 -4.95
N LEU A 34 10.16 -11.71 -5.43
CA LEU A 34 9.80 -12.71 -6.43
C LEU A 34 9.56 -12.11 -7.82
N GLY A 35 9.57 -10.77 -7.97
CA GLY A 35 9.34 -10.11 -9.26
C GLY A 35 7.91 -10.25 -9.77
N VAL A 36 6.97 -10.63 -8.91
CA VAL A 36 5.58 -10.91 -9.30
C VAL A 36 4.84 -9.60 -9.57
N ILE A 37 4.22 -9.49 -10.75
CA ILE A 37 3.30 -8.40 -11.07
C ILE A 37 1.89 -8.82 -10.66
N ILE A 38 1.33 -8.18 -9.64
CA ILE A 38 0.00 -8.51 -9.12
C ILE A 38 -1.07 -7.96 -10.07
N SER A 39 -1.44 -8.72 -11.09
CA SER A 39 -2.54 -8.43 -12.04
C SER A 39 -3.83 -9.15 -11.64
N SER A 40 -4.96 -8.84 -12.29
CA SER A 40 -6.23 -9.57 -12.08
C SER A 40 -6.11 -11.06 -12.36
N ASP A 41 -5.30 -11.44 -13.36
CA ASP A 41 -5.07 -12.85 -13.71
C ASP A 41 -4.18 -13.52 -12.66
N GLN A 42 -3.23 -12.80 -12.04
CA GLN A 42 -2.49 -13.33 -10.89
C GLN A 42 -3.39 -13.51 -9.67
N ILE A 43 -4.36 -12.62 -9.44
CA ILE A 43 -5.38 -12.85 -8.39
C ILE A 43 -6.18 -14.13 -8.69
N GLN A 44 -6.57 -14.35 -9.95
CA GLN A 44 -7.25 -15.58 -10.36
C GLN A 44 -6.38 -16.82 -10.11
N ASN A 45 -5.10 -16.79 -10.49
CA ASN A 45 -4.16 -17.86 -10.24
C ASN A 45 -4.06 -18.15 -8.73
N MET A 46 -3.87 -17.11 -7.91
CA MET A 46 -3.78 -17.25 -6.44
C MET A 46 -5.02 -17.89 -5.82
N VAL A 47 -6.21 -17.64 -6.37
CA VAL A 47 -7.47 -18.26 -5.92
C VAL A 47 -7.54 -19.73 -6.30
N GLN A 48 -6.88 -20.13 -7.38
CA GLN A 48 -6.86 -21.49 -7.91
C GLN A 48 -5.63 -22.30 -7.46
N THR A 49 -4.65 -21.65 -6.82
CA THR A 49 -3.38 -22.24 -6.37
C THR A 49 -3.60 -23.35 -5.32
N ASP A 50 -2.88 -24.46 -5.49
CA ASP A 50 -2.87 -25.57 -4.55
C ASP A 50 -1.95 -25.35 -3.34
N VAL A 51 -2.20 -26.06 -2.24
CA VAL A 51 -1.42 -25.92 -0.99
C VAL A 51 0.08 -26.17 -1.20
N SER A 52 0.43 -27.14 -2.06
CA SER A 52 1.83 -27.47 -2.38
C SER A 52 2.57 -26.29 -3.01
N GLU A 53 1.92 -25.57 -3.93
CA GLU A 53 2.50 -24.38 -4.58
C GLU A 53 2.70 -23.24 -3.57
N VAL A 54 1.79 -23.07 -2.61
CA VAL A 54 1.94 -22.06 -1.54
C VAL A 54 3.10 -22.40 -0.60
N THR A 55 3.25 -23.68 -0.24
CA THR A 55 4.33 -24.10 0.69
C THR A 55 5.72 -23.89 0.09
N ASP A 56 5.85 -24.00 -1.23
CA ASP A 56 7.11 -23.76 -1.93
C ASP A 56 7.56 -22.28 -1.88
N LEU A 57 6.63 -21.36 -1.63
CA LEU A 57 6.94 -19.93 -1.46
C LEU A 57 7.49 -19.61 -0.06
N ILE A 58 7.35 -20.52 0.90
CA ILE A 58 7.83 -20.32 2.27
C ILE A 58 9.35 -20.51 2.31
N SER A 59 10.05 -19.42 2.55
CA SER A 59 11.50 -19.39 2.73
C SER A 59 11.87 -18.67 4.02
N LEU A 60 13.11 -18.84 4.48
CA LEU A 60 13.63 -18.06 5.61
C LEU A 60 13.50 -16.55 5.36
N ARG A 61 13.73 -16.10 4.11
CA ARG A 61 13.56 -14.70 3.71
C ARG A 61 12.11 -14.24 3.84
N PHE A 62 11.14 -15.07 3.44
CA PHE A 62 9.71 -14.78 3.62
C PHE A 62 9.33 -14.63 5.10
N VAL A 63 9.83 -15.53 5.95
CA VAL A 63 9.57 -15.50 7.39
C VAL A 63 10.13 -14.23 8.02
N LEU A 64 11.41 -13.91 7.73
CA LEU A 64 12.04 -12.69 8.23
C LEU A 64 11.30 -11.44 7.75
N TRP A 65 10.94 -11.38 6.45
CA TRP A 65 10.18 -10.27 5.91
C TRP A 65 8.84 -10.09 6.63
N THR A 66 8.09 -11.18 6.80
CA THR A 66 6.79 -11.17 7.46
C THR A 66 6.92 -10.67 8.90
N ILE A 67 7.93 -11.12 9.64
CA ILE A 67 8.17 -10.67 11.01
C ILE A 67 8.45 -9.17 11.06
N PHE A 68 9.42 -8.68 10.27
CA PHE A 68 9.91 -7.31 10.37
C PHE A 68 9.05 -6.27 9.67
N PHE A 69 8.41 -6.62 8.54
CA PHE A 69 7.68 -5.67 7.70
C PHE A 69 6.15 -5.83 7.75
N VAL A 70 5.63 -6.89 8.36
CA VAL A 70 4.18 -7.09 8.54
C VAL A 70 3.81 -7.16 10.02
N ILE A 71 4.31 -8.14 10.76
CA ILE A 71 3.92 -8.41 12.14
C ILE A 71 4.38 -7.29 13.07
N LEU A 72 5.66 -6.93 13.02
CA LEU A 72 6.24 -5.90 13.89
C LEU A 72 5.53 -4.53 13.70
N PRO A 73 5.31 -4.00 12.48
CA PRO A 73 4.58 -2.75 12.30
C PRO A 73 3.12 -2.82 12.75
N ILE A 74 2.42 -3.94 12.50
CA ILE A 74 1.04 -4.16 13.00
C ILE A 74 1.03 -4.12 14.52
N PHE A 75 1.94 -4.84 15.17
CA PHE A 75 2.06 -4.85 16.63
C PHE A 75 2.28 -3.44 17.16
N LEU A 76 3.23 -2.68 16.61
CA LEU A 76 3.49 -1.30 17.02
C LEU A 76 2.24 -0.41 16.91
N ILE A 77 1.43 -0.55 15.85
CA ILE A 77 0.17 0.20 15.68
C ILE A 77 -0.85 -0.14 16.77
N THR A 78 -0.95 -1.40 17.18
CA THR A 78 -1.88 -1.78 18.26
C THR A 78 -1.55 -1.06 19.58
N GLN A 79 -0.26 -0.83 19.85
CA GLN A 79 0.23 -0.15 21.05
C GLN A 79 0.01 1.37 21.05
N VAL A 80 -0.23 1.99 19.88
CA VAL A 80 -0.44 3.45 19.79
C VAL A 80 -1.73 3.86 20.49
N LYS A 81 -1.62 4.76 21.48
CA LYS A 81 -2.78 5.37 22.15
C LYS A 81 -3.15 6.68 21.46
N PHE A 82 -4.36 6.76 20.89
CA PHE A 82 -4.84 7.99 20.25
C PHE A 82 -5.23 9.03 21.31
N LYS A 83 -4.55 10.18 21.28
CA LYS A 83 -4.95 11.35 22.07
C LYS A 83 -6.20 11.98 21.49
N GLN A 84 -7.08 12.47 22.37
CA GLN A 84 -8.27 13.20 21.95
C GLN A 84 -7.90 14.66 21.67
N GLU A 85 -7.96 15.07 20.40
CA GLU A 85 -7.88 16.49 20.02
C GLU A 85 -9.27 17.03 19.67
N LYS A 86 -9.49 18.34 19.87
CA LYS A 86 -10.69 19.03 19.38
C LYS A 86 -10.80 18.84 17.86
N VAL A 87 -12.00 18.46 17.39
CA VAL A 87 -12.25 18.11 15.97
C VAL A 87 -11.84 19.25 15.02
N SER A 88 -12.11 20.51 15.39
CA SER A 88 -11.73 21.67 14.58
C SER A 88 -10.21 21.80 14.36
N ARG A 89 -9.42 21.64 15.42
CA ARG A 89 -7.95 21.68 15.35
C ARG A 89 -7.39 20.50 14.56
N LEU A 90 -8.00 19.32 14.71
CA LEU A 90 -7.65 18.13 13.95
C LEU A 90 -7.93 18.32 12.44
N LEU A 91 -9.09 18.87 12.08
CA LEU A 91 -9.46 19.13 10.70
C LEU A 91 -8.52 20.16 10.05
N LEU A 92 -8.18 21.25 10.75
CA LEU A 92 -7.26 22.26 10.22
C LEU A 92 -5.88 21.67 9.94
N LYS A 93 -5.33 20.86 10.86
CA LYS A 93 -4.06 20.13 10.66
C LYS A 93 -4.13 19.20 9.46
N LYS A 94 -5.26 18.49 9.29
CA LYS A 94 -5.45 17.58 8.15
C LYS A 94 -5.48 18.35 6.83
N VAL A 95 -6.29 19.41 6.73
CA VAL A 95 -6.38 20.24 5.52
C VAL A 95 -5.02 20.83 5.16
N PHE A 96 -4.32 21.42 6.13
CA PHE A 96 -2.98 21.97 5.89
C PHE A 96 -2.00 20.92 5.36
N SER A 97 -1.97 19.74 5.97
CA SER A 97 -1.06 18.67 5.56
C SER A 97 -1.44 18.05 4.21
N LEU A 98 -2.73 17.98 3.87
CA LEU A 98 -3.20 17.62 2.53
C LEU A 98 -2.72 18.63 1.48
N VAL A 99 -2.97 19.93 1.71
CA VAL A 99 -2.55 21.00 0.80
C VAL A 99 -1.03 21.01 0.62
N ALA A 100 -0.27 20.91 1.70
CA ALA A 100 1.18 20.84 1.64
C ALA A 100 1.67 19.63 0.84
N SER A 101 1.03 18.47 1.00
CA SER A 101 1.40 17.26 0.24
C SER A 101 1.11 17.42 -1.25
N PHE A 102 -0.06 17.99 -1.61
CA PHE A 102 -0.39 18.27 -3.01
C PHE A 102 0.54 19.32 -3.61
N ALA A 103 0.91 20.35 -2.86
CA ALA A 103 1.88 21.35 -3.31
C ALA A 103 3.23 20.71 -3.61
N VAL A 104 3.76 19.86 -2.71
CA VAL A 104 5.03 19.15 -2.92
C VAL A 104 4.96 18.25 -4.15
N VAL A 105 3.91 17.42 -4.27
CA VAL A 105 3.73 16.55 -5.44
C VAL A 105 3.62 17.37 -6.73
N GLY A 106 2.84 18.45 -6.71
CA GLY A 106 2.65 19.33 -7.86
C GLY A 106 3.93 20.00 -8.31
N VAL A 107 4.73 20.52 -7.38
CA VAL A 107 6.04 21.13 -7.68
C VAL A 107 7.00 20.11 -8.28
N LEU A 108 7.05 18.88 -7.75
CA LEU A 108 7.91 17.82 -8.29
C LEU A 108 7.46 17.42 -9.70
N LEU A 109 6.16 17.18 -9.91
CA LEU A 109 5.63 16.83 -11.22
C LEU A 109 5.80 17.94 -12.24
N PHE A 110 5.68 19.20 -11.84
CA PHE A 110 5.88 20.34 -12.72
C PHE A 110 7.35 20.50 -13.10
N THR A 111 8.26 20.44 -12.12
CA THR A 111 9.70 20.61 -12.34
C THR A 111 10.28 19.49 -13.23
N TYR A 112 9.83 18.25 -13.04
CA TYR A 112 10.35 17.07 -13.75
C TYR A 112 9.33 16.46 -14.72
N TYR A 113 8.47 17.30 -15.32
CA TYR A 113 7.35 16.83 -16.13
C TYR A 113 7.78 15.89 -17.28
N VAL A 114 8.83 16.27 -18.01
CA VAL A 114 9.31 15.50 -19.17
C VAL A 114 9.81 14.12 -18.75
N ASP A 115 10.58 14.05 -17.67
CA ASP A 115 11.13 12.80 -17.14
C ASP A 115 10.02 11.87 -16.64
N PHE A 116 9.09 12.41 -15.85
CA PHE A 116 7.94 11.64 -15.37
C PHE A 116 7.06 11.15 -16.53
N ALA A 117 6.82 11.99 -17.55
CA ALA A 117 6.04 11.61 -18.72
C ALA A 117 6.70 10.48 -19.52
N ALA A 118 8.02 10.55 -19.72
CA ALA A 118 8.78 9.49 -20.38
C ALA A 118 8.72 8.18 -19.60
N ILE A 119 9.01 8.22 -18.29
CA ILE A 119 8.96 7.05 -17.41
C ILE A 119 7.57 6.41 -17.42
N PHE A 120 6.50 7.19 -17.29
CA PHE A 120 5.15 6.63 -17.28
C PHE A 120 4.68 6.08 -18.63
N ARG A 121 5.26 6.55 -19.74
CA ARG A 121 4.97 6.06 -21.09
C ARG A 121 5.73 4.78 -21.40
N GLU A 122 7.00 4.72 -21.01
CA GLU A 122 7.92 3.63 -21.34
C GLU A 122 7.84 2.47 -20.33
N HIS A 123 7.56 2.78 -19.07
CA HIS A 123 7.47 1.81 -17.98
C HIS A 123 6.05 1.80 -17.37
N ARG A 124 5.06 1.40 -18.19
CA ARG A 124 3.64 1.37 -17.78
C ARG A 124 3.37 0.36 -16.66
N ASP A 125 4.22 -0.67 -16.57
CA ASP A 125 4.23 -1.73 -15.57
C ASP A 125 4.55 -1.22 -14.16
N LEU A 126 5.33 -0.14 -14.01
CA LEU A 126 5.68 0.43 -12.71
C LEU A 126 4.45 0.75 -11.84
N LYS A 127 3.35 1.17 -12.47
CA LYS A 127 2.08 1.43 -11.74
C LYS A 127 1.55 0.17 -11.05
N GLY A 128 1.73 -1.00 -11.66
CA GLY A 128 1.35 -2.31 -11.12
C GLY A 128 2.29 -2.85 -10.05
N MET A 129 3.43 -2.19 -9.81
CA MET A 129 4.41 -2.57 -8.79
C MET A 129 4.22 -1.79 -7.48
N ILE A 130 3.37 -0.76 -7.47
CA ILE A 130 3.16 0.09 -6.29
C ILE A 130 2.19 -0.58 -5.30
N SER A 131 2.74 -1.11 -4.22
CA SER A 131 1.98 -1.67 -3.11
C SER A 131 1.47 -0.61 -2.13
N PRO A 132 0.28 -0.79 -1.51
CA PRO A 132 -0.72 -1.86 -1.70
C PRO A 132 -1.70 -1.61 -2.87
N GLN A 133 -1.52 -0.52 -3.63
CA GLN A 133 -2.47 -0.09 -4.66
C GLN A 133 -2.65 -1.14 -5.75
N ASN A 134 -1.57 -1.82 -6.14
CA ASN A 134 -1.59 -2.90 -7.12
C ASN A 134 -2.53 -4.05 -6.73
N SER A 135 -2.44 -4.57 -5.50
CA SER A 135 -3.31 -5.65 -5.03
C SER A 135 -4.77 -5.21 -4.95
N ILE A 136 -5.03 -4.01 -4.44
CA ILE A 136 -6.39 -3.49 -4.31
C ILE A 136 -7.03 -3.28 -5.69
N SER A 137 -6.30 -2.66 -6.62
CA SER A 137 -6.78 -2.40 -7.98
C SER A 137 -7.01 -3.69 -8.76
N SER A 138 -6.10 -4.66 -8.65
CA SER A 138 -6.20 -5.95 -9.35
C SER A 138 -7.31 -6.81 -8.79
N LEU A 139 -7.53 -6.79 -7.48
CA LEU A 139 -8.68 -7.46 -6.86
C LEU A 139 -10.01 -6.84 -7.33
N MET A 140 -10.12 -5.50 -7.35
CA MET A 140 -11.31 -4.84 -7.89
C MET A 140 -11.55 -5.17 -9.37
N SER A 141 -10.48 -5.19 -10.18
CA SER A 141 -10.58 -5.55 -11.59
C SER A 141 -11.00 -7.01 -11.79
N TYR A 142 -10.57 -7.93 -10.92
CA TYR A 142 -10.97 -9.33 -10.96
C TYR A 142 -12.47 -9.51 -10.70
N TYR A 143 -13.06 -8.78 -9.75
CA TYR A 143 -14.49 -8.86 -9.46
C TYR A 143 -15.40 -8.21 -10.52
N HIS A 144 -14.88 -7.27 -11.30
CA HIS A 144 -15.62 -6.62 -12.40
C HIS A 144 -15.45 -7.35 -13.75
N LYS A 145 -14.73 -8.47 -13.77
CA LYS A 145 -14.49 -9.30 -14.94
C LYS A 145 -15.58 -10.36 -15.04
#